data_AF-A0A059B9Y1-F1
#
_entry.id   AF-A0A059B9Y1-F1
#
_cell.length_a   1.000
_cell.length_b   1.000
_cell.length_c   1.000
_cell.angle_alpha   90.00
_cell.angle_beta   90.00
_cell.angle_gamma   90.00
#
_symmetry.space_group_name_H-M   'P 1'
#
loop_
_entity.id
_entity.type
_entity.pdbx_description
1 polymer ?
#
loop_
_entity_poly.entity_id
_entity_poly.type
_entity_poly.pdbx_seq_one_letter_code
_entity_poly.pdbx_strand_id
1 'polypeptide(L)'
;IRKRDWNEQGPTLKARINAKLSVYQAITRLKMKSLSSLDLDGKAVKKFWLETLVLFTDAAEACLLSVWRKLRMCEDLFSALLTGMTQIAVTKGGQQLRVLLIRLKLLVLTACAQADAWASSPGAMAESVMKASCEVIEFGWSKDRAPIDTFIMGLAASVRERNDYDEQDGKEKQGVPVVQLNLIRLLADLSVAISKSEVVDMILPLFIESLEEGDASTPGLLRIRLLDAVSHIASLGFEKSFRETVVLMTRSYLNKLASLGSAESKTLASEATIERVEVCTVSLIILF
;
A
#
# COMPACT_ATOMS: atom_id res chain seq x y z
N ILE A 1 -2.08 24.79 -15.58
CA ILE A 1 -1.99 26.10 -14.88
C ILE A 1 -0.76 26.01 -13.98
N ARG A 2 0.20 26.94 -14.09
CA ARG A 2 1.48 26.81 -13.39
C ARG A 2 1.34 27.37 -11.96
N LYS A 3 2.13 26.86 -11.01
CA LYS A 3 2.08 27.21 -9.56
C LYS A 3 2.21 28.72 -9.29
N ARG A 4 2.83 29.46 -10.20
CA ARG A 4 3.02 30.92 -10.16
C ARG A 4 1.75 31.74 -10.47
N ASP A 5 0.75 31.13 -11.11
CA ASP A 5 -0.55 31.77 -11.39
C ASP A 5 -1.48 31.75 -10.16
N TRP A 6 -1.05 31.14 -9.04
CA TRP A 6 -1.83 30.96 -7.82
C TRP A 6 -1.89 32.21 -6.93
N ASN A 7 -0.93 33.14 -7.03
CA ASN A 7 -0.84 34.23 -6.05
C ASN A 7 -1.92 35.31 -6.20
N GLU A 8 -2.45 35.54 -7.42
CA GLU A 8 -3.48 36.57 -7.65
C GLU A 8 -4.88 35.98 -7.88
N GLN A 9 -4.99 34.77 -8.47
CA GLN A 9 -6.28 34.11 -8.76
C GLN A 9 -6.53 32.85 -7.92
N GLY A 10 -5.64 32.53 -6.98
CA GLY A 10 -5.66 31.29 -6.19
C GLY A 10 -6.99 30.99 -5.51
N PRO A 11 -7.60 31.94 -4.77
CA PRO A 11 -8.89 31.70 -4.10
C PRO A 11 -10.02 31.40 -5.09
N THR A 12 -10.14 32.18 -6.16
CA THR A 12 -11.17 32.01 -7.20
C THR A 12 -10.99 30.71 -7.97
N LEU A 13 -9.74 30.37 -8.31
CA LEU A 13 -9.40 29.11 -8.97
C LEU A 13 -9.72 27.92 -8.06
N LYS A 14 -9.33 27.97 -6.78
CA LYS A 14 -9.64 26.94 -5.78
C LYS A 14 -11.16 26.75 -5.64
N ALA A 15 -11.94 27.83 -5.58
CA ALA A 15 -13.40 27.75 -5.53
C ALA A 15 -13.99 27.08 -6.79
N ARG A 16 -13.49 27.44 -7.99
CA ARG A 16 -13.94 26.83 -9.25
C ARG A 16 -13.58 25.35 -9.34
N ILE A 17 -12.38 24.96 -8.89
CA ILE A 17 -11.95 23.56 -8.84
C ILE A 17 -12.80 22.78 -7.84
N ASN A 18 -13.04 23.32 -6.64
CA ASN A 18 -13.92 22.70 -5.66
C ASN A 18 -15.33 22.46 -6.21
N ALA A 19 -15.92 23.47 -6.87
CA ALA A 19 -17.23 23.32 -7.51
C ALA A 19 -17.25 22.19 -8.54
N LYS A 20 -16.21 22.09 -9.40
CA LYS A 20 -16.09 20.99 -10.37
C LYS A 20 -15.96 19.63 -9.68
N LEU A 21 -15.10 19.51 -8.67
CA LEU A 21 -14.91 18.28 -7.90
C LEU A 21 -16.20 17.84 -7.19
N SER A 22 -16.95 18.78 -6.60
CA SER A 22 -18.27 18.52 -6.01
C SER A 22 -19.26 17.98 -7.03
N VAL A 23 -19.30 18.55 -8.23
CA VAL A 23 -20.16 18.06 -9.32
C VAL A 23 -19.78 16.63 -9.71
N TYR A 24 -18.48 16.34 -9.89
CA TYR A 24 -18.04 14.96 -10.16
C TYR A 24 -18.41 14.01 -9.03
N GLN A 25 -18.26 14.42 -7.77
CA GLN A 25 -18.63 13.59 -6.63
C GLN A 25 -20.14 13.31 -6.61
N ALA A 26 -20.97 14.31 -6.91
CA ALA A 26 -22.42 14.13 -7.04
C ALA A 26 -22.78 13.18 -8.19
N ILE A 27 -22.12 13.30 -9.34
CA ILE A 27 -22.30 12.40 -10.49
C ILE A 27 -21.91 10.97 -10.13
N THR A 28 -20.78 10.77 -9.44
CA THR A 28 -20.35 9.44 -8.97
C THR A 28 -21.41 8.82 -8.07
N ARG A 29 -21.92 9.56 -7.08
CA ARG A 29 -22.99 9.08 -6.19
C ARG A 29 -24.28 8.77 -6.93
N LEU A 30 -24.66 9.61 -7.91
CA LEU A 30 -25.84 9.39 -8.74
C LEU A 30 -25.68 8.12 -9.58
N LYS A 31 -24.55 7.96 -10.27
CA LYS A 31 -24.21 6.76 -11.05
C LYS A 31 -24.30 5.51 -10.19
N MET A 32 -23.77 5.53 -8.97
CA MET A 32 -23.85 4.40 -8.03
C MET A 32 -25.27 4.07 -7.63
N LYS A 33 -26.10 5.07 -7.33
CA LYS A 33 -27.52 4.84 -7.01
C LYS A 33 -28.29 4.27 -8.21
N SER A 34 -28.04 4.79 -9.41
CA SER A 34 -28.64 4.26 -10.64
C SER A 34 -28.22 2.83 -10.91
N LEU A 35 -26.96 2.49 -10.63
CA LEU A 35 -26.43 1.14 -10.73
C LEU A 35 -27.15 0.15 -9.81
N SER A 36 -27.49 0.55 -8.59
CA SER A 36 -28.30 -0.27 -7.68
C SER A 36 -29.74 -0.49 -8.14
N SER A 37 -30.28 0.37 -9.01
CA SER A 37 -31.65 0.27 -9.54
C SER A 37 -31.78 -0.49 -10.86
N LEU A 38 -30.67 -0.84 -11.51
CA LEU A 38 -30.68 -1.56 -12.79
C LEU A 38 -30.94 -3.05 -12.55
N ASP A 39 -31.98 -3.57 -13.20
CA ASP A 39 -32.38 -4.97 -13.11
C ASP A 39 -31.26 -5.91 -13.58
N LEU A 40 -31.13 -7.05 -12.89
CA LEU A 40 -29.83 -7.71 -12.70
C LEU A 40 -29.32 -8.54 -13.87
N ASP A 41 -30.09 -8.71 -14.95
CA ASP A 41 -29.72 -9.66 -16.00
C ASP A 41 -29.72 -9.08 -17.41
N GLY A 42 -28.56 -9.20 -18.06
CA GLY A 42 -28.34 -8.73 -19.42
C GLY A 42 -26.88 -8.45 -19.75
N LYS A 43 -26.46 -8.81 -20.97
CA LYS A 43 -25.11 -8.52 -21.50
C LYS A 43 -24.79 -7.02 -21.48
N ALA A 44 -25.79 -6.17 -21.75
CA ALA A 44 -25.66 -4.72 -21.72
C ALA A 44 -25.39 -4.19 -20.30
N VAL A 45 -26.07 -4.74 -19.28
CA VAL A 45 -25.86 -4.35 -17.88
C VAL A 45 -24.44 -4.72 -17.45
N LYS A 46 -23.97 -5.95 -17.71
CA LYS A 46 -22.60 -6.38 -17.40
C LYS A 46 -21.53 -5.48 -18.04
N LYS A 47 -21.76 -5.06 -19.30
CA LYS A 47 -20.89 -4.10 -20.01
C LYS A 47 -20.91 -2.72 -19.34
N PHE A 48 -22.09 -2.22 -18.94
CA PHE A 48 -22.22 -0.94 -18.25
C PHE A 48 -21.49 -0.91 -16.89
N TRP A 49 -21.53 -2.00 -16.13
CA TRP A 49 -20.77 -2.13 -14.88
C TRP A 49 -19.26 -2.06 -15.13
N LEU A 50 -18.77 -2.75 -16.16
CA LEU A 50 -17.34 -2.71 -16.54
C LEU A 50 -16.91 -1.32 -17.01
N GLU A 51 -17.69 -0.67 -17.87
CA GLU A 51 -17.40 0.69 -18.34
C GLU A 51 -17.39 1.69 -17.18
N THR A 52 -18.33 1.55 -16.23
CA THR A 52 -18.35 2.41 -15.04
C THR A 52 -17.15 2.17 -14.14
N LEU A 53 -16.74 0.91 -13.96
CA LEU A 53 -15.54 0.55 -13.21
C LEU A 53 -14.26 1.17 -13.82
N VAL A 54 -14.14 1.13 -15.14
CA VAL A 54 -13.03 1.76 -15.87
C VAL A 54 -13.04 3.28 -15.67
N LEU A 55 -14.20 3.92 -15.88
CA LEU A 55 -14.33 5.37 -15.67
C LEU A 55 -13.97 5.81 -14.25
N PHE A 56 -14.36 5.03 -13.24
CA PHE A 56 -14.03 5.33 -11.86
C PHE A 56 -12.55 5.15 -11.58
N THR A 57 -11.94 4.12 -12.16
CA THR A 57 -10.50 3.88 -12.07
C THR A 57 -9.72 5.05 -12.65
N ASP A 58 -10.03 5.46 -13.89
CA ASP A 58 -9.33 6.55 -14.58
C ASP A 58 -9.47 7.87 -13.80
N ALA A 59 -10.66 8.12 -13.25
CA ALA A 59 -10.90 9.30 -12.41
C ALA A 59 -10.14 9.23 -11.07
N ALA A 60 -10.04 8.05 -10.46
CA ALA A 60 -9.30 7.85 -9.22
C ALA A 60 -7.78 8.04 -9.41
N GLU A 61 -7.24 7.51 -10.52
CA GLU A 61 -5.85 7.73 -10.92
C GLU A 61 -5.57 9.22 -11.16
N ALA A 62 -6.46 9.91 -11.88
CA ALA A 62 -6.36 11.35 -12.09
C ALA A 62 -6.38 12.13 -10.76
N CYS A 63 -7.14 11.69 -9.76
CA CYS A 63 -7.13 12.31 -8.43
C CYS A 63 -5.76 12.16 -7.74
N LEU A 64 -5.14 10.97 -7.79
CA LEU A 64 -3.82 10.72 -7.20
C LEU A 64 -2.71 11.54 -7.87
N LEU A 65 -2.76 11.67 -9.19
CA LEU A 65 -1.77 12.40 -10.00
C LEU A 65 -2.04 13.92 -10.03
N SER A 66 -3.19 14.36 -9.54
CA SER A 66 -3.59 15.77 -9.57
C SER A 66 -2.71 16.63 -8.68
N VAL A 67 -2.42 17.85 -9.16
CA VAL A 67 -1.84 18.92 -8.32
C VAL A 67 -2.77 19.34 -7.18
N TRP A 68 -4.05 18.98 -7.26
CA TRP A 68 -5.08 19.28 -6.27
C TRP A 68 -5.35 18.10 -5.31
N ARG A 69 -4.53 17.05 -5.33
CA ARG A 69 -4.74 15.84 -4.51
C ARG A 69 -4.86 16.10 -3.01
N LYS A 70 -4.17 17.13 -2.50
CA LYS A 70 -4.23 17.57 -1.08
C LYS A 70 -5.45 18.44 -0.75
N LEU A 71 -6.30 18.75 -1.73
CA LEU A 71 -7.58 19.40 -1.46
C LEU A 71 -8.56 18.37 -0.91
N ARG A 72 -9.22 18.70 0.20
CA ARG A 72 -10.23 17.85 0.83
C ARG A 72 -11.29 17.33 -0.15
N MET A 73 -11.77 18.20 -1.04
CA MET A 73 -12.74 17.81 -2.07
C MET A 73 -12.20 16.77 -3.06
N CYS A 74 -10.89 16.77 -3.34
CA CYS A 74 -10.25 15.77 -4.19
C CYS A 74 -10.11 14.43 -3.44
N GLU A 75 -9.77 14.46 -2.15
CA GLU A 75 -9.74 13.29 -1.28
C GLU A 75 -11.13 12.66 -1.15
N ASP A 76 -12.16 13.47 -0.91
CA ASP A 76 -13.55 13.03 -0.78
C ASP A 76 -14.11 12.47 -2.10
N LEU A 77 -13.69 13.02 -3.26
CA LEU A 77 -14.02 12.46 -4.57
C LEU A 77 -13.33 11.11 -4.77
N PHE A 78 -12.02 11.03 -4.49
CA PHE A 78 -11.25 9.80 -4.61
C PHE A 78 -11.82 8.68 -3.75
N SER A 79 -12.13 8.98 -2.49
CA SER A 79 -12.77 8.02 -1.57
C SER A 79 -14.13 7.54 -2.07
N ALA A 80 -14.95 8.45 -2.62
CA ALA A 80 -16.24 8.08 -3.22
C ALA A 80 -16.10 7.21 -4.47
N LEU A 81 -15.08 7.44 -5.30
CA LEU A 81 -14.77 6.63 -6.47
C LEU A 81 -14.36 5.22 -6.06
N LEU A 82 -13.43 5.07 -5.11
CA LEU A 82 -13.00 3.77 -4.59
C LEU A 82 -14.15 3.00 -3.95
N THR A 83 -14.98 3.65 -3.12
CA THR A 83 -16.18 3.04 -2.55
C THR A 83 -17.12 2.55 -3.64
N GLY A 84 -17.28 3.33 -4.71
CA GLY A 84 -18.05 2.91 -5.87
C GLY A 84 -17.47 1.67 -6.54
N MET A 85 -16.15 1.64 -6.76
CA MET A 85 -15.43 0.52 -7.34
C MET A 85 -15.56 -0.75 -6.50
N THR A 86 -15.38 -0.68 -5.17
CA THR A 86 -15.53 -1.83 -4.28
C THR A 86 -16.96 -2.34 -4.28
N GLN A 87 -17.95 -1.45 -4.22
CA GLN A 87 -19.36 -1.84 -4.30
C GLN A 87 -19.72 -2.55 -5.62
N ILE A 88 -19.18 -2.10 -6.75
CA ILE A 88 -19.35 -2.77 -8.06
C ILE A 88 -18.81 -4.22 -7.99
N ALA A 89 -17.60 -4.39 -7.48
CA ALA A 89 -16.95 -5.70 -7.39
C ALA A 89 -17.65 -6.63 -6.39
N VAL A 90 -18.06 -6.13 -5.23
CA VAL A 90 -18.82 -6.88 -4.21
C VAL A 90 -20.18 -7.33 -4.76
N THR A 91 -20.86 -6.47 -5.51
CA THR A 91 -22.20 -6.78 -6.04
C THR A 91 -22.16 -7.80 -7.17
N LYS A 92 -21.14 -7.75 -8.03
CA LYS A 92 -21.10 -8.58 -9.26
C LYS A 92 -20.11 -9.74 -9.22
N GLY A 93 -19.06 -9.66 -8.40
CA GLY A 93 -18.01 -10.67 -8.33
C GLY A 93 -17.35 -10.96 -9.68
N GLY A 94 -16.82 -12.18 -9.83
CA GLY A 94 -16.35 -12.73 -11.10
C GLY A 94 -15.43 -11.79 -11.88
N GLN A 95 -15.81 -11.46 -13.12
CA GLN A 95 -14.97 -10.64 -14.00
C GLN A 95 -14.80 -9.20 -13.51
N GLN A 96 -15.81 -8.62 -12.87
CA GLN A 96 -15.73 -7.26 -12.32
C GLN A 96 -14.72 -7.20 -11.17
N LEU A 97 -14.71 -8.22 -10.31
CA LEU A 97 -13.72 -8.36 -9.24
C LEU A 97 -12.30 -8.46 -9.83
N ARG A 98 -12.09 -9.32 -10.83
CA ARG A 98 -10.78 -9.47 -11.49
C ARG A 98 -10.28 -8.17 -12.13
N VAL A 99 -11.14 -7.48 -12.87
CA VAL A 99 -10.79 -6.19 -13.50
C VAL A 99 -10.48 -5.14 -12.42
N LEU A 100 -11.26 -5.10 -11.33
CA LEU A 100 -10.98 -4.20 -10.22
C LEU A 100 -9.60 -4.49 -9.62
N LEU A 101 -9.28 -5.74 -9.28
CA LEU A 101 -8.02 -6.08 -8.61
C LEU A 101 -6.79 -5.67 -9.44
N ILE A 102 -6.82 -5.88 -10.76
CA ILE A 102 -5.75 -5.45 -11.66
C ILE A 102 -5.56 -3.93 -11.59
N ARG A 103 -6.65 -3.17 -11.62
CA ARG A 103 -6.62 -1.70 -11.58
C ARG A 103 -6.29 -1.15 -10.20
N LEU A 104 -6.78 -1.80 -9.15
CA LEU A 104 -6.50 -1.46 -7.77
C LEU A 104 -5.02 -1.63 -7.45
N LYS A 105 -4.35 -2.66 -8.01
CA LYS A 105 -2.90 -2.83 -7.87
C LYS A 105 -2.16 -1.58 -8.36
N LEU A 106 -2.55 -1.06 -9.52
CA LEU A 106 -1.95 0.16 -10.08
C LEU A 106 -2.21 1.38 -9.18
N LEU A 107 -3.45 1.54 -8.69
CA LEU A 107 -3.78 2.65 -7.78
C LEU A 107 -2.99 2.57 -6.46
N VAL A 108 -2.80 1.37 -5.92
CA VAL A 108 -1.96 1.11 -4.75
C VAL A 108 -0.53 1.56 -5.00
N LEU A 109 0.06 1.12 -6.12
CA LEU A 109 1.45 1.48 -6.46
C LEU A 109 1.61 2.98 -6.69
N THR A 110 0.64 3.62 -7.35
CA THR A 110 0.64 5.09 -7.59
C THR A 110 0.47 5.87 -6.29
N ALA A 111 -0.35 5.39 -5.35
CA ALA A 111 -0.49 5.99 -4.04
C ALA A 111 0.79 5.83 -3.20
N CYS A 112 1.39 4.64 -3.21
CA CYS A 112 2.68 4.39 -2.55
C CYS A 112 3.80 5.25 -3.12
N ALA A 113 3.73 5.66 -4.40
CA ALA A 113 4.74 6.50 -5.02
C ALA A 113 4.70 7.96 -4.55
N GLN A 114 3.67 8.37 -3.82
CA GLN A 114 3.58 9.74 -3.30
C GLN A 114 4.43 9.89 -2.03
N ALA A 115 5.30 10.90 -2.00
CA ALA A 115 6.18 11.20 -0.86
C ALA A 115 5.42 11.52 0.45
N ASP A 116 4.16 11.93 0.36
CA ASP A 116 3.31 12.25 1.52
C ASP A 116 2.50 11.05 2.04
N ALA A 117 2.50 9.91 1.33
CA ALA A 117 1.48 8.89 1.54
C ALA A 117 1.55 8.21 2.92
N TRP A 118 2.74 8.14 3.54
CA TRP A 118 2.94 7.33 4.74
C TRP A 118 4.01 7.90 5.71
N ALA A 119 3.99 9.22 5.96
CA ALA A 119 4.65 9.82 7.13
C ALA A 119 3.98 9.32 8.44
N SER A 120 4.21 9.97 9.59
CA SER A 120 3.69 9.54 10.91
C SER A 120 2.17 9.24 10.94
N SER A 121 1.39 9.82 10.00
CA SER A 121 0.02 9.40 9.67
C SER A 121 -0.12 9.16 8.16
N PRO A 122 -0.79 8.07 7.72
CA PRO A 122 -1.14 7.87 6.32
C PRO A 122 -1.98 9.06 5.78
N GLY A 123 -1.76 9.47 4.54
CA GLY A 123 -2.59 10.50 3.90
C GLY A 123 -4.01 9.98 3.62
N ALA A 124 -5.03 10.85 3.61
CA ALA A 124 -6.43 10.43 3.44
C ALA A 124 -6.71 9.58 2.18
N MET A 125 -5.98 9.83 1.08
CA MET A 125 -6.07 8.99 -0.13
C MET A 125 -5.43 7.61 0.08
N ALA A 126 -4.31 7.52 0.79
CA ALA A 126 -3.67 6.25 1.14
C ALA A 126 -4.57 5.42 2.06
N GLU A 127 -5.22 6.03 3.04
CA GLU A 127 -6.24 5.36 3.87
C GLU A 127 -7.42 4.85 3.03
N SER A 128 -7.88 5.64 2.06
CA SER A 128 -8.97 5.21 1.17
C SER A 128 -8.58 4.01 0.30
N VAL A 129 -7.33 3.98 -0.19
CA VAL A 129 -6.78 2.81 -0.91
C VAL A 129 -6.71 1.60 0.00
N MET A 130 -6.14 1.77 1.20
CA MET A 130 -5.99 0.72 2.20
C MET A 130 -7.36 0.09 2.54
N LYS A 131 -8.34 0.94 2.84
CA LYS A 131 -9.72 0.51 3.11
C LYS A 131 -10.32 -0.26 1.92
N ALA A 132 -10.18 0.25 0.70
CA ALA A 132 -10.70 -0.41 -0.50
C ALA A 132 -10.03 -1.77 -0.73
N SER A 133 -8.72 -1.88 -0.49
CA SER A 133 -7.99 -3.14 -0.55
C SER A 133 -8.50 -4.14 0.48
N CYS A 134 -8.69 -3.75 1.74
CA CYS A 134 -9.28 -4.61 2.77
C CYS A 134 -10.67 -5.12 2.36
N GLU A 135 -11.59 -4.22 1.98
CA GLU A 135 -12.96 -4.59 1.60
C GLU A 135 -13.00 -5.62 0.46
N VAL A 136 -12.18 -5.42 -0.57
CA VAL A 136 -12.14 -6.31 -1.75
C VAL A 136 -11.49 -7.64 -1.40
N ILE A 137 -10.42 -7.63 -0.59
CA ILE A 137 -9.77 -8.86 -0.12
C ILE A 137 -10.73 -9.66 0.74
N GLU A 138 -11.37 -9.06 1.74
CA GLU A 138 -12.32 -9.74 2.62
C GLU A 138 -13.48 -10.38 1.83
N PHE A 139 -14.07 -9.62 0.91
CA PHE A 139 -15.13 -10.13 0.05
C PHE A 139 -14.64 -11.30 -0.82
N GLY A 140 -13.55 -11.08 -1.57
CA GLY A 140 -13.03 -12.07 -2.51
C GLY A 140 -12.53 -13.33 -1.83
N TRP A 141 -12.00 -13.22 -0.60
CA TRP A 141 -11.47 -14.35 0.16
C TRP A 141 -12.47 -15.49 0.33
N SER A 142 -13.74 -15.14 0.54
CA SER A 142 -14.82 -16.11 0.72
C SER A 142 -15.52 -16.52 -0.58
N LYS A 143 -15.29 -15.80 -1.69
CA LYS A 143 -16.06 -15.91 -2.94
C LYS A 143 -15.25 -16.41 -4.13
N ASP A 144 -14.09 -15.82 -4.39
CA ASP A 144 -13.17 -16.17 -5.46
C ASP A 144 -11.74 -15.86 -4.99
N ARG A 145 -11.10 -16.86 -4.39
CA ARG A 145 -9.80 -16.71 -3.71
C ARG A 145 -8.65 -16.48 -4.68
N ALA A 146 -8.64 -17.15 -5.84
CA ALA A 146 -7.49 -17.13 -6.74
C ALA A 146 -7.11 -15.72 -7.27
N PRO A 147 -8.07 -14.84 -7.66
CA PRO A 147 -7.75 -13.44 -7.98
C PRO A 147 -7.19 -12.65 -6.80
N ILE A 148 -7.60 -12.97 -5.58
CA ILE A 148 -7.11 -12.30 -4.36
C ILE A 148 -5.67 -12.73 -4.05
N ASP A 149 -5.38 -14.02 -4.12
CA ASP A 149 -4.00 -14.52 -3.97
C ASP A 149 -3.09 -13.88 -5.03
N THR A 150 -3.54 -13.81 -6.30
CA THR A 150 -2.81 -13.15 -7.40
C THR A 150 -2.58 -11.67 -7.12
N PHE A 151 -3.57 -10.98 -6.54
CA PHE A 151 -3.45 -9.56 -6.20
C PHE A 151 -2.43 -9.31 -5.09
N ILE A 152 -2.49 -10.08 -4.00
CA ILE A 152 -1.57 -9.97 -2.86
C ILE A 152 -0.14 -10.31 -3.29
N MET A 153 0.05 -11.45 -3.95
CA MET A 153 1.35 -11.85 -4.50
C MET A 153 1.86 -10.83 -5.50
N GLY A 154 0.99 -10.26 -6.33
CA GLY A 154 1.33 -9.22 -7.28
C GLY A 154 1.81 -7.93 -6.60
N LEU A 155 1.22 -7.53 -5.48
CA LEU A 155 1.71 -6.39 -4.69
C LEU A 155 3.05 -6.72 -4.04
N ALA A 156 3.18 -7.91 -3.45
CA ALA A 156 4.39 -8.31 -2.76
C ALA A 156 5.59 -8.47 -3.71
N ALA A 157 5.39 -9.03 -4.91
CA ALA A 157 6.42 -9.11 -5.94
C ALA A 157 6.94 -7.72 -6.38
N SER A 158 6.07 -6.70 -6.41
CA SER A 158 6.47 -5.33 -6.77
C SER A 158 7.32 -4.62 -5.70
N VAL A 159 7.55 -5.26 -4.53
CA VAL A 159 8.59 -4.84 -3.57
C VAL A 159 9.98 -5.19 -4.11
N ARG A 160 10.14 -6.27 -4.87
CA ARG A 160 11.45 -6.71 -5.44
C ARG A 160 11.72 -6.18 -6.84
N GLU A 161 10.73 -6.18 -7.73
CA GLU A 161 10.88 -5.80 -9.15
C GLU A 161 11.48 -4.40 -9.39
N ARG A 162 11.43 -3.51 -8.38
CA ARG A 162 12.03 -2.18 -8.48
C ARG A 162 13.48 -2.06 -8.02
N ASN A 163 14.09 -3.14 -7.55
CA ASN A 163 15.53 -3.19 -7.31
C ASN A 163 16.30 -3.45 -8.62
N ASP A 164 15.72 -4.19 -9.58
CA ASP A 164 16.44 -4.66 -10.79
C ASP A 164 16.68 -3.57 -11.86
N TYR A 165 15.90 -2.49 -11.86
CA TYR A 165 16.03 -1.41 -12.85
C TYR A 165 17.16 -0.42 -12.52
N ASP A 166 17.55 -0.32 -11.25
CA ASP A 166 18.59 0.62 -10.80
C ASP A 166 20.01 0.05 -10.97
N GLU A 167 20.15 -1.26 -11.24
CA GLU A 167 21.46 -1.87 -11.54
C GLU A 167 21.97 -1.57 -12.97
N GLN A 168 21.16 -0.96 -13.84
CA GLN A 168 21.51 -0.72 -15.25
C GLN A 168 21.96 0.70 -15.60
N ASP A 169 21.80 1.71 -14.72
CA ASP A 169 22.26 3.07 -15.02
C ASP A 169 23.18 3.59 -13.89
N GLY A 170 24.49 3.60 -14.17
CA GLY A 170 25.56 3.96 -13.24
C GLY A 170 25.56 5.44 -12.83
N LYS A 171 24.54 5.89 -12.10
CA LYS A 171 24.48 7.21 -11.47
C LYS A 171 24.09 7.09 -10.00
N GLU A 172 25.09 7.30 -9.16
CA GLU A 172 25.04 7.78 -7.76
C GLU A 172 23.79 7.44 -6.93
N LYS A 173 23.92 6.42 -6.07
CA LYS A 173 23.19 6.18 -4.81
C LYS A 173 21.81 6.88 -4.73
N GLN A 174 20.83 6.42 -5.49
CA GLN A 174 19.44 6.73 -5.15
C GLN A 174 19.04 5.84 -3.97
N GLY A 175 18.70 6.48 -2.85
CA GLY A 175 18.18 5.78 -1.68
C GLY A 175 16.95 4.94 -2.06
N VAL A 176 16.67 3.94 -1.22
CA VAL A 176 15.55 2.99 -1.36
C VAL A 176 14.31 3.69 -1.93
N PRO A 177 13.73 3.21 -3.05
CA PRO A 177 12.56 3.84 -3.66
C PRO A 177 11.46 4.04 -2.62
N VAL A 178 10.98 5.28 -2.45
CA VAL A 178 9.90 5.63 -1.50
C VAL A 178 8.69 4.71 -1.66
N VAL A 179 8.43 4.28 -2.89
CA VAL A 179 7.33 3.37 -3.21
C VAL A 179 7.49 2.01 -2.54
N GLN A 180 8.71 1.48 -2.49
CA GLN A 180 9.02 0.19 -1.86
C GLN A 180 8.78 0.24 -0.36
N LEU A 181 9.30 1.28 0.31
CA LEU A 181 9.11 1.49 1.75
C LEU A 181 7.62 1.61 2.12
N ASN A 182 6.88 2.38 1.33
CA ASN A 182 5.45 2.59 1.53
C ASN A 182 4.64 1.31 1.25
N LEU A 183 5.06 0.51 0.26
CA LEU A 183 4.41 -0.75 -0.07
C LEU A 183 4.64 -1.82 1.01
N ILE A 184 5.84 -1.89 1.58
CA ILE A 184 6.15 -2.76 2.73
C ILE A 184 5.23 -2.44 3.91
N ARG A 185 5.10 -1.15 4.26
CA ARG A 185 4.20 -0.71 5.31
C ARG A 185 2.74 -1.07 5.02
N LEU A 186 2.26 -0.80 3.80
CA LEU A 186 0.91 -1.15 3.38
C LEU A 186 0.63 -2.65 3.50
N LEU A 187 1.56 -3.51 3.06
CA LEU A 187 1.41 -4.97 3.14
C LEU A 187 1.35 -5.46 4.59
N ALA A 188 2.12 -4.86 5.49
CA ALA A 188 2.02 -5.13 6.92
C ALA A 188 0.66 -4.71 7.49
N ASP A 189 0.23 -3.47 7.21
CA ASP A 189 -1.07 -2.96 7.65
C ASP A 189 -2.23 -3.78 7.08
N LEU A 190 -2.14 -4.24 5.82
CA LEU A 190 -3.09 -5.18 5.20
C LEU A 190 -3.15 -6.51 5.94
N SER A 191 -1.99 -7.09 6.23
CA SER A 191 -1.91 -8.36 6.96
C SER A 191 -2.58 -8.27 8.33
N VAL A 192 -2.34 -7.18 9.04
CA VAL A 192 -2.94 -6.91 10.36
C VAL A 192 -4.44 -6.65 10.26
N ALA A 193 -4.87 -5.80 9.33
CA ALA A 193 -6.28 -5.47 9.15
C ALA A 193 -7.12 -6.68 8.74
N ILE A 194 -6.59 -7.55 7.86
CA ILE A 194 -7.30 -8.75 7.38
C ILE A 194 -7.25 -9.87 8.42
N SER A 195 -6.16 -9.96 9.20
CA SER A 195 -5.98 -10.93 10.29
C SER A 195 -6.23 -12.39 9.87
N LYS A 196 -5.64 -12.81 8.75
CA LYS A 196 -5.69 -14.21 8.25
C LYS A 196 -4.29 -14.76 8.08
N SER A 197 -4.06 -15.97 8.59
CA SER A 197 -2.73 -16.59 8.56
C SER A 197 -2.24 -16.80 7.13
N GLU A 198 -3.11 -17.16 6.19
CA GLU A 198 -2.65 -17.43 4.82
C GLU A 198 -2.23 -16.15 4.07
N VAL A 199 -2.75 -14.97 4.46
CA VAL A 199 -2.25 -13.68 3.95
C VAL A 199 -0.84 -13.44 4.47
N VAL A 200 -0.61 -13.72 5.75
CA VAL A 200 0.70 -13.62 6.39
C VAL A 200 1.70 -14.58 5.73
N ASP A 201 1.28 -15.82 5.47
CA ASP A 201 2.11 -16.85 4.82
C ASP A 201 2.53 -16.47 3.38
N MET A 202 1.76 -15.63 2.69
CA MET A 202 2.12 -15.12 1.36
C MET A 202 3.11 -13.95 1.41
N ILE A 203 2.98 -13.05 2.39
CA ILE A 203 3.73 -11.79 2.44
C ILE A 203 5.04 -11.94 3.20
N LEU A 204 5.01 -12.65 4.33
CA LEU A 204 6.12 -12.69 5.25
C LEU A 204 7.39 -13.34 4.70
N PRO A 205 7.34 -14.49 3.98
CA PRO A 205 8.54 -15.08 3.41
C PRO A 205 9.30 -14.09 2.52
N LEU A 206 8.58 -13.24 1.79
CA LEU A 206 9.19 -12.22 0.94
C LEU A 206 9.95 -11.17 1.73
N PHE A 207 9.43 -10.75 2.89
CA PHE A 207 10.11 -9.82 3.79
C PHE A 207 11.33 -10.46 4.47
N ILE A 208 11.23 -11.73 4.85
CA ILE A 208 12.34 -12.47 5.46
C ILE A 208 13.48 -12.62 4.47
N GLU A 209 13.20 -13.11 3.26
CA GLU A 209 14.20 -13.22 2.20
C GLU A 209 14.85 -11.86 1.88
N SER A 210 14.08 -10.77 1.80
CA SER A 210 14.65 -9.42 1.61
C SER A 210 15.50 -8.93 2.80
N LEU A 211 15.23 -9.40 4.02
CA LEU A 211 16.07 -9.13 5.19
C LEU A 211 17.36 -9.98 5.21
N GLU A 212 17.34 -11.16 4.61
CA GLU A 212 18.48 -12.08 4.47
C GLU A 212 19.42 -11.67 3.33
N GLU A 213 18.89 -11.19 2.19
CA GLU A 213 19.64 -10.70 1.03
C GLU A 213 20.47 -9.43 1.35
N GLY A 214 20.04 -8.63 2.34
CA GLY A 214 20.71 -7.39 2.73
C GLY A 214 21.93 -7.56 3.65
N ASP A 215 22.96 -6.73 3.45
CA ASP A 215 24.11 -6.66 4.37
C ASP A 215 23.71 -6.10 5.74
N ALA A 216 23.59 -7.00 6.72
CA ALA A 216 23.27 -6.69 8.10
C ALA A 216 24.29 -5.81 8.83
N SER A 217 25.46 -5.52 8.24
CA SER A 217 26.49 -4.66 8.84
C SER A 217 26.33 -3.17 8.54
N THR A 218 25.43 -2.80 7.62
CA THR A 218 25.13 -1.40 7.27
C THR A 218 23.65 -1.09 7.54
N PRO A 219 23.32 -0.30 8.58
CA PRO A 219 21.96 0.15 8.82
C PRO A 219 21.38 0.85 7.58
N GLY A 220 20.13 0.53 7.26
CA GLY A 220 19.46 1.10 6.09
C GLY A 220 17.95 1.25 6.31
N LEU A 221 17.37 2.30 5.75
CA LEU A 221 15.95 2.62 5.89
C LEU A 221 15.02 1.47 5.44
N LEU A 222 15.40 0.73 4.40
CA LEU A 222 14.67 -0.47 3.95
C LEU A 222 14.61 -1.55 5.03
N ARG A 223 15.75 -1.80 5.68
CA ARG A 223 15.90 -2.83 6.69
C ARG A 223 15.08 -2.51 7.94
N ILE A 224 15.16 -1.28 8.41
CA ILE A 224 14.31 -0.73 9.49
C ILE A 224 12.83 -0.93 9.14
N ARG A 225 12.40 -0.54 7.92
CA ARG A 225 11.00 -0.74 7.51
C ARG A 225 10.56 -2.19 7.43
N LEU A 226 11.42 -3.09 6.98
CA LEU A 226 11.13 -4.53 6.96
C LEU A 226 11.01 -5.10 8.37
N LEU A 227 11.88 -4.68 9.30
CA LEU A 227 11.81 -5.09 10.70
C LEU A 227 10.54 -4.60 11.39
N ASP A 228 10.20 -3.31 11.22
CA ASP A 228 8.94 -2.72 11.70
C ASP A 228 7.73 -3.50 11.16
N ALA A 229 7.69 -3.75 9.84
CA ALA A 229 6.64 -4.54 9.19
C ALA A 229 6.52 -5.97 9.73
N VAL A 230 7.64 -6.68 9.88
CA VAL A 230 7.67 -8.04 10.44
C VAL A 230 7.19 -8.02 11.90
N SER A 231 7.58 -7.03 12.69
CA SER A 231 7.14 -6.85 14.08
C SER A 231 5.63 -6.60 14.16
N HIS A 232 5.09 -5.83 13.23
CA HIS A 232 3.67 -5.50 13.19
C HIS A 232 2.85 -6.75 12.83
N ILE A 233 3.29 -7.51 11.84
CA ILE A 233 2.69 -8.81 11.47
C ILE A 233 2.83 -9.83 12.60
N ALA A 234 3.97 -9.84 13.31
CA ALA A 234 4.23 -10.73 14.43
C ALA A 234 3.21 -10.60 15.56
N SER A 235 2.73 -9.39 15.80
CA SER A 235 1.77 -9.10 16.86
C SER A 235 0.45 -9.87 16.72
N LEU A 236 0.15 -10.43 15.54
CA LEU A 236 -1.02 -11.26 15.29
C LEU A 236 -0.94 -12.64 15.97
N GLY A 237 0.25 -13.11 16.31
CA GLY A 237 0.43 -14.34 17.10
C GLY A 237 0.09 -15.65 16.39
N PHE A 238 0.14 -15.68 15.04
CA PHE A 238 -0.01 -16.93 14.28
C PHE A 238 1.18 -17.91 14.53
N GLU A 239 0.96 -19.20 14.26
CA GLU A 239 1.71 -20.42 14.72
C GLU A 239 3.27 -20.47 14.71
N LYS A 240 3.79 -21.57 15.27
CA LYS A 240 5.17 -21.86 15.75
C LYS A 240 6.35 -21.62 14.79
N SER A 241 6.19 -21.84 13.48
CA SER A 241 7.27 -21.64 12.49
C SER A 241 7.65 -20.17 12.31
N PHE A 242 6.69 -19.26 12.53
CA PHE A 242 6.87 -17.82 12.53
C PHE A 242 7.86 -17.37 13.62
N ARG A 243 7.65 -17.87 14.84
CA ARG A 243 8.52 -17.57 15.98
C ARG A 243 9.94 -18.04 15.73
N GLU A 244 10.11 -19.25 15.19
CA GLU A 244 11.42 -19.84 14.98
C GLU A 244 12.25 -19.04 13.96
N THR A 245 11.69 -18.68 12.80
CA THR A 245 12.42 -17.93 11.78
C THR A 245 12.78 -16.51 12.23
N VAL A 246 11.85 -15.80 12.87
CA VAL A 246 12.17 -14.44 13.32
C VAL A 246 13.09 -14.44 14.54
N VAL A 247 13.00 -15.43 15.44
CA VAL A 247 14.00 -15.61 16.52
C VAL A 247 15.38 -15.90 15.94
N LEU A 248 15.48 -16.73 14.88
CA LEU A 248 16.76 -17.02 14.23
C LEU A 248 17.34 -15.79 13.54
N MET A 249 16.54 -15.02 12.82
CA MET A 249 16.97 -13.77 12.19
C MET A 249 17.38 -12.71 13.22
N THR A 250 16.59 -12.56 14.27
CA THR A 250 16.87 -11.69 15.40
C THR A 250 18.18 -12.07 16.08
N ARG A 251 18.38 -13.35 16.38
CA ARG A 251 19.61 -13.86 17.01
C ARG A 251 20.83 -13.69 16.10
N SER A 252 20.68 -13.97 14.80
CA SER A 252 21.73 -13.75 13.79
C SER A 252 22.12 -12.27 13.72
N TYR A 253 21.14 -11.37 13.75
CA TYR A 253 21.38 -9.93 13.71
C TYR A 253 21.98 -9.38 15.01
N LEU A 254 21.49 -9.80 16.18
CA LEU A 254 22.10 -9.46 17.48
C LEU A 254 23.54 -9.95 17.57
N ASN A 255 23.84 -11.14 17.05
CA ASN A 255 25.21 -11.66 16.99
C ASN A 255 26.11 -10.80 16.08
N LYS A 256 25.60 -10.37 14.91
CA LYS A 256 26.33 -9.46 14.01
C LYS A 256 26.55 -8.08 14.65
N LEU A 257 25.54 -7.52 15.33
CA LEU A 257 25.68 -6.27 16.08
C LEU A 257 26.64 -6.37 17.27
N ALA A 258 26.65 -7.50 17.97
CA ALA A 258 27.58 -7.76 19.06
C ALA A 258 29.03 -7.84 18.56
N SER A 259 29.26 -8.43 17.37
CA SER A 259 30.59 -8.40 16.73
C SER A 259 31.05 -6.99 16.32
N LEU A 260 30.11 -6.10 15.94
CA LEU A 260 30.41 -4.70 15.62
C LEU A 260 30.66 -3.83 16.86
N GLY A 261 30.06 -4.17 18.01
CA GLY A 261 30.32 -3.50 19.30
C GLY A 261 31.73 -3.73 19.84
N SER A 262 32.49 -4.67 19.28
CA SER A 262 33.91 -4.91 19.60
C SER A 262 34.88 -4.04 18.80
N ALA A 263 34.42 -3.35 17.75
CA ALA A 263 35.25 -2.48 16.91
C ALA A 263 34.71 -1.05 16.95
N GLU A 264 35.41 -0.16 17.65
CA GLU A 264 35.09 1.27 17.72
C GLU A 264 34.94 1.89 16.32
N SER A 265 33.76 2.44 16.02
CA SER A 265 33.61 3.43 14.95
C SER A 265 32.53 4.45 15.32
N LYS A 266 32.98 5.67 15.65
CA LYS A 266 32.19 6.78 16.22
C LYS A 266 31.38 7.59 15.19
N THR A 267 30.80 6.98 14.16
CA THR A 267 30.07 7.74 13.11
C THR A 267 28.71 7.19 12.66
N LEU A 268 28.07 6.28 13.40
CA LEU A 268 26.72 5.74 13.07
C LEU A 268 25.79 5.75 14.30
N ALA A 269 25.30 6.92 14.72
CA ALA A 269 24.66 7.05 16.04
C ALA A 269 23.11 7.03 16.05
N SER A 270 22.41 7.36 14.96
CA SER A 270 20.93 7.44 14.99
C SER A 270 20.24 6.19 14.43
N GLU A 271 20.56 5.80 13.20
CA GLU A 271 19.88 4.68 12.53
C GLU A 271 20.23 3.32 13.15
N ALA A 272 21.50 3.11 13.53
CA ALA A 272 21.93 1.91 14.24
C ALA A 272 21.26 1.76 15.62
N THR A 273 20.93 2.88 16.27
CA THR A 273 20.23 2.88 17.57
C THR A 273 18.75 2.57 17.39
N ILE A 274 18.10 3.16 16.39
CA ILE A 274 16.70 2.85 16.04
C ILE A 274 16.57 1.39 15.62
N GLU A 275 17.46 0.89 14.77
CA GLU A 275 17.46 -0.51 14.33
C GLU A 275 17.68 -1.48 15.50
N ARG A 276 18.57 -1.16 16.45
CA ARG A 276 18.73 -1.94 17.69
C ARG A 276 17.45 -2.00 18.52
N VAL A 277 16.73 -0.88 18.65
CA VAL A 277 15.48 -0.80 19.42
C VAL A 277 14.36 -1.57 18.71
N GLU A 278 14.21 -1.40 17.41
CA GLU A 278 13.21 -2.13 16.62
C GLU A 278 13.49 -3.63 16.64
N VAL A 279 14.73 -4.08 16.42
CA VAL A 279 15.06 -5.50 16.52
C VAL A 279 14.80 -6.06 17.91
N CYS A 280 15.20 -5.36 18.98
CA CYS A 280 14.87 -5.78 20.34
C CYS A 280 13.35 -5.88 20.56
N THR A 281 12.58 -4.95 20.01
CA THR A 281 11.11 -4.94 20.12
C THR A 281 10.49 -6.10 19.34
N VAL A 282 10.94 -6.36 18.12
CA VAL A 282 10.59 -7.54 17.31
C VAL A 282 10.90 -8.82 18.09
N SER A 283 12.09 -8.90 18.69
CA SER A 283 12.53 -10.04 19.50
C SER A 283 11.55 -10.34 20.64
N LEU A 284 11.17 -9.30 21.37
CA LEU A 284 10.33 -9.40 22.55
C LEU A 284 8.88 -9.78 22.20
N ILE A 285 8.30 -9.13 21.18
CA ILE A 285 6.94 -9.44 20.69
C ILE A 285 6.83 -10.90 20.23
N ILE A 286 7.92 -11.48 19.72
CA ILE A 286 7.94 -12.83 19.17
C ILE A 286 8.29 -13.89 20.22
N LEU A 287 8.92 -13.48 21.33
CA LEU A 287 9.22 -14.35 22.46
C LEU A 287 8.05 -14.51 23.43
N PHE A 288 7.14 -13.54 23.52
CA PHE A 288 5.92 -13.59 24.33
C PHE A 288 4.70 -13.98 23.52
#